data_AF-A0A6B3HDG7-F1
#
_entry.id   AF-A0A6B3HDG7-F1
#
_cell.length_a   1.000
_cell.length_b   1.000
_cell.length_c   1.000
_cell.angle_alpha   90.00
_cell.angle_beta   90.00
_cell.angle_gamma   90.00
#
_symmetry.space_group_name_H-M   'P 1'
#
loop_
_entity.id
_entity.type
_entity.pdbx_description
1 polymer ?
#
loop_
_entity_poly.entity_id
_entity_poly.type
_entity_poly.pdbx_seq_one_letter_code
_entity_poly.pdbx_strand_id
1 'polypeptide(L)' 'ARDIPVEVVGLAGLLHLPEVADLVAVCEVLQDPGANASLVRLLTGPRWRIGPRDLALLGRRARLLVHRAAHGDDADPD' A
#
# COMPACT_ATOMS: atom_id res chain seq x y z
N ALA A 1 23.85 10.32 21.01
CA ALA A 1 22.97 11.42 20.58
C ALA A 1 21.90 11.58 21.65
N ARG A 2 21.62 12.81 22.11
CA ARG A 2 20.70 13.04 23.23
C ARG A 2 19.24 12.90 22.76
N ASP A 3 18.40 12.22 23.54
CA ASP A 3 16.94 12.12 23.39
C ASP A 3 16.29 13.50 23.62
N ILE A 4 16.50 14.42 22.69
CA ILE A 4 15.83 15.71 22.70
C ILE A 4 14.59 15.58 21.82
N PRO A 5 13.37 15.71 22.36
CA PRO A 5 12.16 15.70 21.55
C PRO A 5 12.18 16.94 20.65
N VAL A 6 12.49 16.72 19.38
CA VAL A 6 12.46 17.74 18.33
C VAL A 6 11.10 17.70 17.65
N GLU A 7 10.32 18.76 17.81
CA GLU A 7 9.09 18.96 17.05
C GLU A 7 9.43 19.72 15.77
N VAL A 8 9.35 19.05 14.62
CA VAL A 8 9.59 19.67 13.31
C VAL A 8 8.36 20.48 12.93
N VAL A 9 8.40 21.79 13.15
CA VAL A 9 7.28 22.70 12.82
C VAL A 9 7.16 22.82 11.30
N GLY A 10 6.08 22.27 10.73
CA GLY A 10 5.70 22.36 9.32
C GLY A 10 4.97 21.11 8.82
N LEU A 11 4.08 21.26 7.82
CA LEU A 11 3.31 20.12 7.26
C LEU A 11 4.23 18.97 6.81
N ALA A 12 5.37 19.30 6.20
CA ALA A 12 6.36 18.31 5.80
C ALA A 12 6.92 17.52 6.99
N GLY A 13 7.16 18.16 8.14
CA GLY A 13 7.61 17.50 9.37
C GLY A 13 6.57 16.53 9.92
N LEU A 14 5.30 16.95 9.92
CA LEU A 14 4.19 16.12 10.36
C LEU A 14 4.01 14.88 9.48
N LEU A 15 4.14 15.03 8.15
CA LEU A 15 4.01 13.92 7.19
C LEU A 15 5.20 12.95 7.20
N HIS A 16 6.31 13.26 7.88
CA HIS A 16 7.42 12.33 8.05
C HIS A 16 7.32 11.50 9.33
N LEU A 17 6.37 11.82 10.23
CA LEU A 17 6.08 10.98 11.36
C LEU A 17 5.51 9.63 10.86
N PRO A 18 6.06 8.49 11.30
CA PRO A 18 5.66 7.19 10.80
C PRO A 18 4.15 6.94 11.01
N GLU A 19 3.60 7.37 12.14
CA GLU A 19 2.19 7.21 12.48
C GLU A 19 1.27 7.99 11.54
N VAL A 20 1.62 9.24 11.24
CA VAL A 20 0.84 10.10 10.34
C VAL A 20 0.90 9.57 8.92
N ALA A 21 2.09 9.21 8.46
CA ALA A 21 2.29 8.74 7.10
C ALA A 21 1.66 7.36 6.85
N ASP A 22 1.49 6.53 7.88
CA ASP A 22 0.69 5.30 7.79
C ASP A 22 -0.80 5.59 7.65
N LEU A 23 -1.34 6.58 8.37
CA LEU A 23 -2.73 7.01 8.21
C LEU A 23 -2.99 7.60 6.82
N VAL A 24 -2.08 8.45 6.33
CA VAL A 24 -2.15 8.98 4.96
C VAL A 24 -2.16 7.86 3.94
N ALA A 25 -1.28 6.86 4.09
CA ALA A 25 -1.24 5.71 3.19
C ALA A 25 -2.56 4.90 3.20
N VAL A 26 -3.23 4.78 4.34
CA VAL A 26 -4.58 4.18 4.40
C VAL A 26 -5.58 5.00 3.60
N CYS A 27 -5.64 6.31 3.82
CA CYS A 27 -6.56 7.18 3.10
C CYS A 27 -6.31 7.16 1.59
N GLU A 28 -5.05 7.17 1.15
CA GLU A 28 -4.67 7.07 -0.26
C GLU A 28 -5.17 5.77 -0.90
N VAL A 29 -5.01 4.62 -0.23
CA VAL A 29 -5.47 3.32 -0.74
C VAL A 29 -7.00 3.22 -0.76
N LEU A 30 -7.68 3.81 0.23
CA LEU A 30 -9.15 3.86 0.26
C LEU A 30 -9.71 4.69 -0.89
N GLN A 31 -9.02 5.77 -1.26
CA GLN A 31 -9.40 6.64 -2.36
C GLN A 31 -9.06 6.04 -3.73
N ASP A 32 -7.87 5.44 -3.84
CA ASP A 32 -7.39 4.78 -5.06
C ASP A 32 -6.73 3.43 -4.70
N PRO A 33 -7.41 2.31 -4.99
CA PRO A 33 -6.83 0.98 -4.83
C PRO A 33 -5.55 0.74 -5.68
N GLY A 34 -5.28 1.59 -6.68
CA GLY A 34 -4.08 1.58 -7.51
C GLY A 34 -2.85 2.26 -6.89
N ALA A 35 -2.98 2.88 -5.70
CA ALA A 35 -1.89 3.53 -4.97
C ALA A 35 -0.87 2.51 -4.42
N ASN A 36 -0.10 1.89 -5.32
CA ASN A 36 0.75 0.75 -5.02
C ASN A 36 1.86 1.04 -4.00
N ALA A 37 2.44 2.24 -4.00
CA ALA A 37 3.47 2.60 -3.04
C ALA A 37 2.91 2.61 -1.61
N SER A 38 1.75 3.23 -1.43
CA SER A 38 1.01 3.32 -0.16
C SER A 38 0.53 1.94 0.28
N LEU A 39 0.03 1.12 -0.65
CA LEU A 39 -0.35 -0.27 -0.37
C LEU A 39 0.84 -1.10 0.11
N VAL A 40 1.99 -1.03 -0.59
CA VAL A 40 3.20 -1.78 -0.20
C VAL A 40 3.71 -1.32 1.17
N ARG A 41 3.67 -0.02 1.46
CA ARG A 41 4.00 0.50 2.79
C ARG A 41 3.13 -0.13 3.88
N LEU A 42 1.82 -0.20 3.69
CA LEU A 42 0.91 -0.79 4.67
C LEU A 42 1.16 -2.29 4.85
N LEU A 43 1.30 -3.04 3.75
CA LEU A 43 1.55 -4.49 3.75
C LEU A 43 2.88 -4.87 4.40
N THR A 44 3.93 -4.06 4.20
CA THR A 44 5.24 -4.28 4.82
C THR A 44 5.37 -3.66 6.22
N GLY A 45 4.43 -2.80 6.60
CA GLY A 45 4.43 -2.06 7.85
C GLY A 45 4.23 -2.92 9.11
N PRO A 46 4.36 -2.33 10.31
CA PRO A 46 4.44 -3.06 11.59
C PRO A 46 3.17 -3.86 11.92
N ARG A 47 2.01 -3.48 11.36
CA ARG A 47 0.74 -4.17 11.58
C ARG A 47 0.67 -5.54 10.89
N TRP A 48 1.20 -5.66 9.68
CA TRP A 48 1.02 -6.84 8.83
C TRP A 48 2.32 -7.57 8.51
N ARG A 49 3.43 -6.85 8.36
CA ARG A 49 4.79 -7.40 8.25
C ARG A 49 4.94 -8.45 7.15
N ILE A 50 4.25 -8.26 6.02
CA ILE A 50 4.29 -9.19 4.89
C ILE A 50 5.65 -9.07 4.22
N GLY A 51 6.35 -10.21 4.13
CA GLY A 51 7.67 -10.28 3.54
C GLY A 51 7.68 -10.17 2.01
N PRO A 52 8.84 -9.90 1.40
CA PRO A 52 8.98 -9.72 -0.05
C PRO A 52 8.56 -10.97 -0.85
N ARG A 53 8.78 -12.17 -0.31
CA ARG A 53 8.35 -13.44 -0.93
C ARG A 53 6.82 -13.50 -1.07
N ASP A 54 6.11 -13.12 -0.03
CA ASP A 54 4.65 -13.18 0.02
C ASP A 54 4.02 -12.07 -0.82
N LEU A 55 4.63 -10.88 -0.84
CA LEU A 55 4.26 -9.82 -1.78
C LEU A 55 4.43 -10.26 -3.24
N ALA A 56 5.51 -10.99 -3.56
CA ALA A 56 5.69 -11.55 -4.89
C ALA A 56 4.62 -12.60 -5.24
N LEU A 57 4.19 -13.42 -4.28
CA LEU A 57 3.08 -14.37 -4.45
C LEU A 57 1.76 -13.62 -4.70
N LEU A 58 1.47 -12.58 -3.91
CA LEU A 58 0.29 -11.73 -4.08
C LEU A 58 0.27 -11.08 -5.47
N GLY A 59 1.39 -10.51 -5.91
CA GLY A 59 1.51 -9.91 -7.25
C GLY A 59 1.29 -10.92 -8.37
N ARG A 60 1.80 -12.14 -8.25
CA ARG A 60 1.50 -13.22 -9.22
C ARG A 60 0.01 -13.57 -9.23
N ARG A 61 -0.61 -13.69 -8.05
CA ARG A 61 -2.04 -13.99 -7.92
C ARG A 61 -2.92 -12.91 -8.53
N ALA A 62 -2.57 -11.64 -8.32
CA ALA A 62 -3.29 -10.49 -8.89
C ALA A 62 -3.27 -10.53 -10.42
N ARG A 63 -2.11 -10.77 -11.04
CA ARG A 63 -2.01 -10.91 -12.52
C ARG A 63 -2.88 -12.02 -13.08
N LEU A 64 -2.95 -13.17 -12.39
CA LEU A 64 -3.83 -14.27 -12.78
C LEU A 64 -5.32 -13.89 -12.67
N LEU A 65 -5.72 -13.08 -11.69
CA LEU A 65 -7.10 -12.59 -11.57
C LEU A 65 -7.45 -11.66 -12.73
N VAL A 66 -6.58 -10.70 -13.05
CA VAL A 66 -6.79 -9.76 -14.15
C VAL A 66 -6.91 -10.50 -15.48
N HIS A 67 -6.04 -11.49 -15.73
CA HIS A 67 -6.10 -12.28 -16.95
C HIS A 67 -7.42 -13.05 -17.07
N ARG A 68 -7.92 -13.65 -15.98
CA ARG A 68 -9.23 -14.33 -15.97
C ARG A 68 -10.38 -13.38 -16.18
N ALA A 69 -10.36 -12.19 -15.56
CA ALA A 69 -11.40 -11.19 -15.76
C ALA A 69 -11.48 -10.79 -17.24
N ALA A 70 -10.34 -10.57 -17.91
CA ALA A 70 -10.30 -10.25 -19.33
C ALA A 70 -10.85 -11.37 -20.22
N HIS A 71 -10.60 -12.65 -19.89
CA HIS A 71 -11.12 -13.79 -20.66
C HIS A 71 -12.60 -14.11 -20.36
N GLY A 72 -13.11 -13.66 -19.21
CA GLY A 72 -14.52 -13.82 -18.84
C GLY A 72 -15.44 -12.87 -19.60
N ASP A 73 -14.97 -11.66 -19.91
CA ASP A 73 -15.69 -10.69 -20.75
C ASP A 73 -15.78 -11.14 -22.22
N ASP A 74 -14.78 -11.87 -22.74
CA ASP A 74 -14.80 -12.42 -24.10
C ASP A 74 -15.72 -13.67 -24.24
N ALA A 75 -16.16 -14.25 -23.12
CA ALA A 75 -16.98 -15.47 -23.09
C ALA A 75 -18.49 -15.20 -23.01
N ASP A 76 -18.93 -13.94 -23.16
CA ASP A 76 -20.33 -13.57 -23.32
C ASP A 76 -20.64 -13.09 -24.76
N PRO A 77 -20.80 -14.01 -25.73
CA PRO A 77 -21.66 -13.78 -26.87
C PRO A 77 -23.00 -14.51 -26.66
N ASP A 78 -24.04 -13.71 -26.36
CA ASP A 78 -25.48 -14.05 -26.28
C ASP A 78 -26.00 -14.95 -25.14
#